data_AF-A0A5B7H3P6-F1
#
_entry.id   AF-A0A5B7H3P6-F1
#
_cell.length_a   1.000
_cell.length_b   1.000
_cell.length_c   1.000
_cell.angle_alpha   90.00
_cell.angle_beta   90.00
_cell.angle_gamma   90.00
#
_symmetry.space_group_name_H-M   'P 1'
#
loop_
_entity.id
_entity.type
_entity.pdbx_description
1 polymer ?
#
loop_
_entity_poly.entity_id
_entity_poly.type
_entity_poly.pdbx_seq_one_letter_code
_entity_poly.pdbx_strand_id
1 'polypeptide(L)' 'MCIVETKLREEIHVNFKEEGHSTWMRDKKDERGGGVLIMVHDNICVEDV' A
#
# COMPACT_ATOMS: atom_id res chain seq x y z
N MET A 1 -3.23 8.52 -3.14
CA MET A 1 -3.35 7.60 -4.29
C MET A 1 -3.66 6.18 -3.78
N CYS A 2 -4.54 5.44 -4.45
CA CYS A 2 -4.90 4.06 -4.09
C CYS A 2 -4.68 3.15 -5.30
N ILE A 3 -3.94 2.06 -5.11
CA ILE A 3 -3.65 1.03 -6.12
C ILE A 3 -4.24 -0.27 -5.59
N VAL A 4 -5.13 -0.88 -6.36
CA VAL A 4 -5.81 -2.14 -6.03
C VAL A 4 -5.32 -3.26 -6.93
N GLU A 5 -5.52 -4.51 -6.50
CA GLU A 5 -5.04 -5.69 -7.21
C GLU A 5 -3.54 -5.59 -7.48
N THR A 6 -2.76 -5.23 -6.45
CA THR A 6 -1.29 -5.08 -6.55
C THR A 6 -0.61 -6.38 -7.01
N LYS A 7 -1.29 -7.53 -6.83
CA LYS A 7 -0.79 -8.87 -7.12
C LYS A 7 0.56 -9.17 -6.46
N LEU A 8 0.91 -8.41 -5.43
CA LEU A 8 2.10 -8.63 -4.62
C LEU A 8 1.86 -9.84 -3.71
N ARG A 9 2.93 -10.62 -3.50
CA ARG A 9 2.96 -11.74 -2.56
C ARG A 9 3.75 -11.29 -1.34
N GLU A 10 3.34 -11.72 -0.15
CA GLU A 10 3.99 -11.40 1.14
C GLU A 10 5.51 -11.72 1.16
N GLU A 11 5.96 -12.67 0.33
CA GLU A 11 7.37 -13.05 0.14
C GLU A 11 8.18 -12.03 -0.68
N ILE A 12 7.51 -11.22 -1.51
CA ILE A 12 8.13 -10.17 -2.30
C ILE A 12 8.17 -8.91 -1.42
N HIS A 13 9.24 -8.77 -0.66
CA HIS A 13 9.45 -7.62 0.22
C HIS A 13 9.80 -6.38 -0.63
N VAL A 14 8.79 -5.72 -1.20
CA VAL A 14 8.99 -4.46 -1.93
C VAL A 14 8.87 -3.30 -0.95
N ASN A 15 9.99 -2.67 -0.64
CA ASN A 15 10.01 -1.47 0.19
C ASN A 15 9.66 -0.26 -0.68
N PHE A 16 8.37 -0.11 -1.03
CA PHE A 16 7.89 1.08 -1.73
C PHE A 16 7.99 2.29 -0.79
N LYS A 17 8.94 3.18 -1.05
CA LYS A 17 9.06 4.47 -0.41
C LYS A 17 9.09 5.55 -1.48
N GLU A 18 8.05 6.36 -1.50
CA GLU A 18 7.99 7.58 -2.31
C GLU A 18 8.26 8.76 -1.38
N GLU A 19 9.08 9.72 -1.82
CA GLU A 19 9.41 10.87 -1.00
C GLU A 19 8.16 11.73 -0.71
N GLY A 20 8.03 12.20 0.53
CA GLY A 20 6.88 12.99 0.98
C GLY A 20 5.56 12.21 1.04
N HIS A 21 5.61 10.87 1.00
CA HIS A 21 4.43 10.02 1.10
C HIS A 21 4.59 8.92 2.14
N SER A 22 3.58 8.82 2.99
CA SER A 22 3.34 7.67 3.85
C SER A 22 2.61 6.58 3.06
N THR A 23 3.06 5.33 3.20
CA THR A 23 2.52 4.19 2.44
C THR A 23 1.96 3.12 3.37
N TRP A 24 0.74 2.65 3.10
CA TRP A 24 0.14 1.49 3.73
C TRP A 24 -0.11 0.42 2.69
N MET A 25 0.34 -0.79 2.96
CA MET A 25 0.18 -1.93 2.06
C MET A 25 -0.52 -3.05 2.79
N ARG A 26 -1.46 -3.70 2.10
CA ARG A 26 -2.07 -4.93 2.58
C ARG A 26 -2.16 -5.90 1.42
N ASP A 27 -1.31 -6.93 1.49
CA ASP A 27 -1.33 -8.01 0.53
C ASP A 27 -2.34 -9.09 0.92
N LYS A 28 -2.81 -9.82 -0.09
CA LYS A 28 -3.69 -10.96 0.11
C LYS A 28 -2.85 -12.22 0.15
N LYS A 29 -2.99 -13.03 1.21
CA LYS A 29 -2.21 -14.27 1.40
C LYS A 29 -2.57 -15.41 0.43
N ASP A 30 -3.59 -15.25 -0.43
CA ASP A 30 -4.07 -16.33 -1.31
C ASP A 30 -3.55 -16.24 -2.75
N GLU A 31 -3.49 -17.38 -3.44
CA GLU A 31 -2.95 -17.51 -4.80
C GLU A 31 -3.79 -16.81 -5.88
N ARG A 32 -5.00 -16.35 -5.53
CA ARG A 32 -5.90 -15.65 -6.46
C ARG A 32 -5.45 -14.22 -6.75
N GLY A 33 -4.42 -13.77 -6.04
CA GLY A 33 -3.95 -12.40 -6.08
C GLY A 33 -4.96 -11.44 -5.48
N GLY A 34 -4.55 -10.18 -5.36
CA GLY A 34 -5.31 -9.13 -4.71
C GLY A 34 -4.33 -8.09 -4.18
N GLY A 35 -4.70 -7.47 -3.07
CA GLY A 35 -3.85 -6.54 -2.36
C GLY A 35 -4.14 -5.08 -2.70
N VAL A 36 -3.78 -4.21 -1.78
CA VAL A 36 -3.97 -2.76 -1.88
C VAL A 36 -2.74 -2.03 -1.38
N LEU A 37 -2.39 -0.97 -2.08
CA LEU A 37 -1.39 0.01 -1.68
C LEU A 37 -2.05 1.38 -1.62
N ILE A 38 -1.96 2.02 -0.46
CA ILE A 38 -2.45 3.37 -0.23
C ILE A 38 -1.23 4.25 0.01
N MET A 39 -1.13 5.35 -0.72
CA MET A 39 -0.11 6.38 -0.53
C MET A 39 -0.79 7.69 -0.19
N VAL A 40 -0.38 8.32 0.90
CA VAL A 40 -0.90 9.60 1.35
C VAL A 40 0.25 10.58 1.41
N HIS A 41 0.06 11.76 0.84
CA HIS A 41 1.05 12.83 0.90
C HIS A 41 1.16 13.32 2.36
N ASP A 42 2.38 13.48 2.88
CA ASP A 42 2.61 13.73 4.31
C ASP A 42 1.99 15.04 4.81
N ASN A 43 1.78 16.01 3.90
CA ASN A 43 1.08 17.26 4.19
C ASN A 43 -0.44 17.12 4.40
N ILE A 44 -1.01 15.93 4.24
CA ILE A 44 -2.42 15.66 4.50
C ILE A 44 -2.57 15.24 5.96
N CYS A 45 -3.24 16.07 6.77
CA CYS A 45 -3.69 15.67 8.09
C CYS A 45 -4.76 14.59 7.95
N VAL A 46 -4.44 13.35 8.32
CA VAL A 46 -5.43 12.28 8.47
C VAL A 46 -6.03 12.43 9.86
N GLU A 47 -7.26 12.96 9.96
CA GLU A 47 -8.03 12.90 11.20
C GLU A 47 -8.47 11.44 11.42
N ASP A 48 -8.28 10.91 12.63
CA ASP A 48 -8.76 9.58 13.00
C ASP A 48 -10.30 9.55 12.89
N VAL A 49 -10.83 8.64 12.06
CA VAL A 49 -12.28 8.41 11.84
C VAL A 49 -12.80 7.32 12.77
#